data_AF-A0A920NZ81-F1
#
_entry.id   AF-A0A920NZ81-F1
#
_cell.length_a   1.000
_cell.length_b   1.000
_cell.length_c   1.000
_cell.angle_alpha   90.00
_cell.angle_beta   90.00
_cell.angle_gamma   90.00
#
_symmetry.space_group_name_H-M   'P 1'
#
loop_
_entity.id
_entity.type
_entity.pdbx_description
1 polymer ?
#
loop_
_entity_poly.entity_id
_entity_poly.type
_entity_poly.pdbx_seq_one_letter_code
_entity_poly.pdbx_strand_id
1 'polypeptide(L)'
;MSIQPDSWIKKMCKEHNMIEPFLDHQVSEGKISYGLSSMGYDVRISDEYRIFPNVNSSLVDPKNFSDDNFIERKGPHCIIPPNSFVLAKTVEYFRIPKDVLCICVGKSTYARTGIICNVTPNLKMNLGQYCN
;
A
#
# COMPACT_ATOMS: atom_id res chain seq x y z
N MET A 1 20.53 -7.77 -10.01
CA MET A 1 19.65 -7.02 -9.08
C MET A 1 19.85 -7.57 -7.69
N SER A 2 20.12 -6.72 -6.71
CA SER A 2 20.24 -7.06 -5.29
C SER A 2 19.22 -6.27 -4.47
N ILE A 3 18.90 -6.75 -3.26
CA ILE A 3 18.11 -5.98 -2.30
C ILE A 3 18.96 -4.78 -1.86
N GLN A 4 18.40 -3.58 -1.95
CA GLN A 4 19.11 -2.34 -1.65
C GLN A 4 19.08 -2.02 -0.15
N PRO A 5 20.19 -1.56 0.43
CA PRO A 5 20.25 -1.17 1.83
C PRO A 5 19.59 0.18 2.10
N ASP A 6 19.30 0.42 3.37
CA ASP A 6 18.77 1.69 3.89
C ASP A 6 19.52 2.93 3.39
N SER A 7 20.85 2.88 3.36
CA SER A 7 21.72 3.96 2.87
C SER A 7 21.45 4.31 1.41
N TRP A 8 21.24 3.31 0.56
CA TRP A 8 20.86 3.51 -0.84
C TRP A 8 19.45 4.09 -0.95
N ILE A 9 18.48 3.51 -0.22
CA ILE A 9 17.09 4.00 -0.24
C ILE A 9 17.05 5.47 0.20
N LYS A 10 17.76 5.80 1.28
CA LYS A 10 17.87 7.16 1.82
C LYS A 10 18.49 8.13 0.82
N LYS A 11 19.54 7.71 0.11
CA LYS A 11 20.15 8.48 -0.97
C LYS A 11 19.13 8.77 -2.08
N MET A 12 18.44 7.73 -2.57
CA MET A 12 17.44 7.86 -3.64
C MET A 12 16.26 8.74 -3.25
N CYS A 13 15.81 8.69 -2.01
CA CYS A 13 14.76 9.57 -1.51
C CYS A 13 15.24 11.04 -1.44
N LYS A 14 16.46 11.30 -0.95
CA LYS A 14 16.99 12.66 -0.81
C LYS A 14 17.36 13.31 -2.16
N GLU A 15 17.93 12.55 -3.07
CA GLU A 15 18.45 13.08 -4.35
C GLU A 15 17.42 13.02 -5.49
N HIS A 16 16.52 12.03 -5.48
CA HIS A 16 15.59 11.76 -6.58
C HIS A 16 14.12 11.79 -6.17
N ASN A 17 13.80 12.15 -4.92
CA ASN A 17 12.43 12.16 -4.40
C ASN A 17 11.69 10.83 -4.65
N MET A 18 12.39 9.71 -4.45
CA MET A 18 11.86 8.37 -4.75
C MET A 18 10.60 8.03 -3.95
N ILE A 19 10.48 8.54 -2.71
CA ILE A 19 9.34 8.32 -1.81
C ILE A 19 8.94 9.68 -1.22
N GLU A 20 7.65 10.02 -1.21
CA GLU A 20 7.16 11.29 -0.72
C GLU A 20 5.79 11.15 0.00
N PRO A 21 5.64 11.51 1.28
CA PRO A 21 6.69 11.96 2.21
C PRO A 21 7.63 10.82 2.64
N PHE A 22 8.93 11.13 2.79
CA PHE A 22 9.95 10.18 3.23
C PHE A 22 10.36 10.39 4.70
N LEU A 23 10.42 9.30 5.46
CA LEU A 23 10.99 9.27 6.81
C LEU A 23 12.25 8.41 6.83
N ASP A 24 13.36 9.01 7.22
CA ASP A 24 14.70 8.42 7.11
C ASP A 24 15.11 7.55 8.30
N HIS A 25 14.13 7.21 9.14
CA HIS A 25 14.21 6.35 10.32
C HIS A 25 12.87 5.65 10.53
N GLN A 26 12.88 4.61 11.35
CA GLN A 26 11.67 3.89 11.74
C GLN A 26 10.95 4.63 12.87
N VAL A 27 9.63 4.78 12.76
CA VAL A 27 8.76 5.32 13.80
C VAL A 27 7.92 4.19 14.39
N SER A 28 7.90 4.06 15.72
CA SER A 28 7.20 2.98 16.44
C SER A 28 6.65 3.46 17.79
N GLU A 29 5.84 4.51 17.79
CA GLU A 29 5.23 5.08 19.02
C GLU A 29 3.89 4.40 19.36
N GLY A 30 3.93 3.12 19.77
CA GLY A 30 2.73 2.35 20.15
C GLY A 30 1.79 2.01 18.98
N LYS A 31 2.22 2.26 17.74
CA LYS A 31 1.51 1.95 16.50
C LYS A 31 2.27 0.88 15.72
N ILE A 32 1.65 0.37 14.65
CA ILE A 32 2.38 -0.45 13.66
C ILE A 32 3.46 0.42 13.04
N SER A 33 4.71 -0.06 13.07
CA SER A 33 5.87 0.72 12.65
C SER A 33 5.84 1.10 11.17
N TYR A 34 6.41 2.26 10.85
CA TYR A 34 6.58 2.74 9.46
C TYR A 34 7.90 3.50 9.28
N GLY A 35 8.27 3.80 8.03
CA GLY A 35 9.51 4.52 7.69
C GLY A 35 10.64 3.61 7.22
N LEU A 36 11.85 4.17 7.15
CA LEU A 36 13.04 3.46 6.67
C LEU A 36 13.43 2.30 7.60
N SER A 37 13.66 1.13 7.00
CA SER A 37 14.19 -0.08 7.64
C SER A 37 15.48 -0.50 6.95
N SER A 38 16.24 -1.44 7.55
CA SER A 38 17.60 -1.80 7.11
C SER A 38 17.72 -2.14 5.62
N MET A 39 16.69 -2.77 5.03
CA MET A 39 16.69 -3.22 3.63
C MET A 39 15.34 -2.96 2.95
N GLY A 40 14.63 -1.92 3.36
CA GLY A 40 13.29 -1.63 2.85
C GLY A 40 12.66 -0.38 3.46
N TYR A 41 11.41 -0.14 3.11
CA TYR A 41 10.65 0.99 3.61
C TYR A 41 9.24 0.52 4.00
N ASP A 42 8.89 0.70 5.27
CA ASP A 42 7.57 0.36 5.78
C ASP A 42 6.58 1.50 5.44
N VAL A 43 5.59 1.21 4.59
CA VAL A 43 4.60 2.19 4.12
C VAL A 43 3.42 2.34 5.07
N ARG A 44 2.74 3.48 5.00
CA ARG A 44 1.46 3.71 5.71
C ARG A 44 0.30 3.55 4.75
N ILE A 45 -0.86 3.20 5.31
CA ILE A 45 -2.14 3.19 4.60
C ILE A 45 -2.90 4.48 4.92
N SER A 46 -3.49 5.11 3.90
CA SER A 46 -4.31 6.32 4.07
C SER A 46 -5.62 6.04 4.80
N ASP A 47 -6.38 7.09 5.09
CA ASP A 47 -7.71 7.04 5.68
C ASP A 47 -8.83 6.81 4.65
N GLU A 48 -8.51 6.50 3.39
CA GLU A 48 -9.46 6.20 2.32
C GLU A 48 -9.45 4.72 1.96
N TYR A 49 -10.64 4.11 1.98
CA TYR A 49 -10.84 2.68 1.75
C TYR A 49 -11.98 2.44 0.77
N ARG A 50 -11.84 1.41 -0.08
CA ARG A 50 -12.91 0.83 -0.88
C ARG A 50 -13.15 -0.60 -0.42
N ILE A 51 -14.28 -0.83 0.24
CA ILE A 51 -14.62 -2.09 0.90
C ILE A 51 -15.58 -2.85 -0.02
N PHE A 52 -15.36 -4.16 -0.23
CA PHE A 52 -16.15 -4.98 -1.15
C PHE A 52 -17.11 -5.90 -0.37
N PRO A 53 -18.31 -5.43 0.01
CA PRO A 53 -19.21 -6.22 0.83
C PRO A 53 -19.87 -7.34 0.00
N ASN A 54 -20.08 -8.50 0.61
CA ASN A 54 -20.69 -9.65 -0.06
C ASN A 54 -22.24 -9.59 -0.13
N VAL A 55 -22.83 -8.40 -0.06
CA VAL A 55 -24.30 -8.23 0.07
C VAL A 55 -25.02 -7.91 -1.23
N ASN A 56 -24.32 -7.63 -2.34
CA ASN A 56 -24.92 -7.41 -3.65
C ASN A 56 -23.99 -8.00 -4.72
N SER A 57 -24.02 -9.32 -4.91
CA SER A 57 -23.11 -10.06 -5.81
C SER A 57 -23.30 -9.69 -7.29
N SER A 58 -22.84 -8.51 -7.69
CA SER A 58 -22.61 -8.17 -9.09
C SER A 58 -21.43 -8.97 -9.64
N LEU A 59 -21.45 -9.24 -10.94
CA LEU A 59 -20.33 -9.85 -11.64
C LEU A 59 -19.11 -8.92 -11.51
N VAL A 60 -18.02 -9.46 -10.96
CA VAL A 60 -16.73 -8.74 -10.93
C VAL A 60 -16.00 -8.99 -12.24
N ASP A 61 -15.98 -7.99 -13.12
CA ASP A 61 -15.18 -7.99 -14.35
C ASP A 61 -13.88 -7.17 -14.14
N PRO A 62 -12.70 -7.79 -14.09
CA PRO A 62 -11.43 -7.07 -13.95
C PRO A 62 -11.11 -6.09 -15.09
N LYS A 63 -11.75 -6.23 -16.26
CA LYS A 63 -11.59 -5.31 -17.40
C LYS A 63 -12.60 -4.17 -17.39
N ASN A 64 -13.73 -4.33 -16.69
CA ASN A 64 -14.80 -3.35 -16.60
C ASN A 64 -15.22 -3.19 -15.14
N PHE A 65 -14.39 -2.47 -14.39
CA PHE A 65 -14.52 -2.34 -12.96
C PHE A 65 -15.66 -1.37 -12.60
N SER A 66 -16.77 -1.88 -12.07
CA SER A 66 -17.92 -1.06 -11.65
C SER A 66 -17.80 -0.56 -10.21
N ASP A 67 -18.17 0.70 -10.00
CA ASP A 67 -18.24 1.35 -8.69
C ASP A 67 -19.32 0.73 -7.77
N ASP A 68 -20.30 0.01 -8.33
CA ASP A 68 -21.33 -0.69 -7.55
C ASP A 68 -20.76 -1.85 -6.70
N ASN A 69 -19.54 -2.32 -7.00
CA ASN A 69 -18.92 -3.45 -6.32
C ASN A 69 -18.33 -3.10 -4.94
N PHE A 70 -18.22 -1.81 -4.61
CA PHE A 70 -17.59 -1.38 -3.35
C PHE A 70 -18.29 -0.19 -2.70
N ILE A 71 -18.00 -0.03 -1.41
CA ILE A 71 -18.41 1.13 -0.62
C ILE A 71 -17.15 1.91 -0.28
N GLU A 72 -17.15 3.20 -0.60
CA GLU A 72 -16.10 4.12 -0.16
C GLU A 72 -16.29 4.48 1.32
N ARG A 73 -15.21 4.41 2.09
CA ARG A 73 -15.20 4.78 3.50
C ARG A 73 -13.98 5.63 3.80
N LYS A 74 -14.19 6.74 4.51
CA LYS A 74 -13.12 7.57 5.07
C LYS A 74 -13.08 7.45 6.59
N GLY A 75 -11.89 7.34 7.16
CA GLY A 75 -11.71 7.35 8.61
C GLY A 75 -10.38 6.78 9.10
N PRO A 76 -10.11 6.88 10.41
CA PRO A 76 -8.83 6.47 11.00
C PRO A 76 -8.63 4.95 11.07
N HIS A 77 -9.67 4.15 10.81
CA HIS A 77 -9.62 2.70 10.78
C HIS A 77 -10.66 2.14 9.80
N CYS A 78 -10.39 0.95 9.28
CA CYS A 78 -11.27 0.20 8.39
C CYS A 78 -11.63 -1.15 9.02
N ILE A 79 -12.91 -1.51 8.96
CA ILE A 79 -13.39 -2.85 9.31
C ILE A 79 -13.51 -3.63 8.01
N ILE A 80 -12.73 -4.69 7.87
CA ILE A 80 -12.80 -5.60 6.72
C ILE A 80 -13.83 -6.68 7.04
N PRO A 81 -14.92 -6.84 6.26
CA PRO A 81 -15.88 -7.90 6.48
C PRO A 81 -15.22 -9.29 6.39
N PRO A 82 -15.75 -10.31 7.08
CA PRO A 82 -15.27 -11.68 6.93
C PRO A 82 -15.30 -12.12 5.47
N ASN A 83 -14.25 -12.83 5.04
CA ASN A 83 -14.12 -13.39 3.69
C ASN A 83 -14.23 -12.35 2.55
N SER A 84 -13.96 -11.08 2.84
CA SER A 84 -13.94 -9.97 1.89
C SER A 84 -12.52 -9.39 1.77
N PHE A 85 -12.34 -8.37 0.93
CA PHE A 85 -11.11 -7.61 0.79
C PHE A 85 -11.39 -6.10 0.74
N VAL A 86 -10.33 -5.33 0.90
CA VAL A 86 -10.36 -3.86 0.86
C VAL A 86 -9.25 -3.38 -0.06
N LEU A 87 -9.53 -2.34 -0.84
CA LEU A 87 -8.51 -1.55 -1.51
C LEU A 87 -8.23 -0.29 -0.71
N ALA A 88 -6.95 0.05 -0.59
CA ALA A 88 -6.50 1.27 0.05
C ALA A 88 -5.28 1.82 -0.70
N LYS A 89 -5.02 3.12 -0.52
CA LYS A 89 -3.81 3.77 -1.05
C LYS A 89 -2.78 3.96 0.06
N THR A 90 -1.51 3.99 -0.32
CA THR A 90 -0.44 4.40 0.58
C THR A 90 -0.52 5.89 0.86
N VAL A 91 -0.02 6.32 2.02
CA VAL A 91 0.21 7.75 2.28
C VAL A 91 1.36 8.25 1.42
N GLU A 92 2.37 7.41 1.21
CA GLU A 92 3.54 7.71 0.39
C GLU A 92 3.25 7.57 -1.11
N TYR A 93 3.75 8.53 -1.88
CA TYR A 93 3.84 8.50 -3.32
C TYR A 93 5.22 8.02 -3.75
N PHE A 94 5.27 7.14 -4.76
CA PHE A 94 6.49 6.50 -5.22
C PHE A 94 6.88 6.94 -6.63
N ARG A 95 8.14 7.33 -6.81
CA ARG A 95 8.77 7.68 -8.09
C ARG A 95 9.89 6.69 -8.36
N ILE A 96 9.52 5.47 -8.75
CA ILE A 96 10.47 4.36 -8.90
C ILE A 96 11.38 4.57 -10.12
N PRO A 97 12.71 4.56 -9.95
CA PRO A 97 13.67 4.62 -11.06
C PRO A 97 13.51 3.46 -12.05
N LYS A 98 13.88 3.67 -13.32
CA LYS A 98 13.68 2.68 -14.39
C LYS A 98 14.46 1.37 -14.21
N ASP A 99 15.54 1.42 -13.44
CA ASP A 99 16.45 0.31 -13.16
C ASP A 99 16.13 -0.40 -11.83
N VAL A 100 15.01 -0.06 -11.19
CA VAL A 100 14.62 -0.55 -9.87
C VAL A 100 13.28 -1.29 -9.96
N LEU A 101 13.23 -2.45 -9.31
CA LEU A 101 12.00 -3.20 -9.08
C LEU A 101 11.69 -3.22 -7.60
N CYS A 102 10.46 -2.85 -7.22
CA CYS A 102 9.99 -2.92 -5.84
C CYS A 102 9.08 -4.12 -5.63
N ILE A 103 9.30 -4.86 -4.54
CA ILE A 103 8.43 -5.93 -4.05
C ILE A 103 7.85 -5.48 -2.70
N CYS A 104 6.55 -5.73 -2.51
CA CYS A 104 5.86 -5.41 -1.27
C CYS A 104 5.56 -6.69 -0.50
N VAL A 105 5.74 -6.64 0.81
CA VAL A 105 5.40 -7.74 1.72
C VAL A 105 4.58 -7.20 2.90
N GLY A 106 3.59 -7.97 3.33
CA GLY A 106 2.77 -7.61 4.48
C GLY A 106 3.58 -7.62 5.78
N LYS A 107 3.25 -6.71 6.70
CA LYS A 107 3.83 -6.73 8.06
C LYS A 107 3.31 -7.93 8.83
N SER A 108 4.18 -8.53 9.65
CA SER A 108 3.83 -9.69 10.47
C SER A 108 2.62 -9.44 11.38
N THR A 109 2.41 -8.21 11.85
CA THR A 109 1.22 -7.84 12.63
C THR A 109 -0.09 -8.11 11.90
N TYR A 110 -0.18 -7.80 10.61
CA TYR A 110 -1.37 -8.09 9.79
C TYR A 110 -1.42 -9.57 9.37
N ALA A 111 -0.28 -10.15 9.00
CA ALA A 111 -0.22 -11.55 8.60
C ALA A 111 -0.68 -12.51 9.71
N ARG A 112 -0.32 -12.22 10.98
CA ARG A 112 -0.74 -13.01 12.15
C ARG A 112 -2.25 -12.99 12.39
N THR A 113 -2.98 -11.98 11.90
CA THR A 113 -4.44 -11.89 12.01
C THR A 113 -5.15 -12.37 10.74
N GLY A 114 -4.46 -13.05 9.84
CA GLY A 114 -5.04 -13.58 8.60
C GLY A 114 -5.23 -12.53 7.49
N ILE A 115 -4.66 -11.33 7.64
CA ILE A 115 -4.73 -10.28 6.61
C ILE A 115 -3.56 -10.47 5.64
N ILE A 116 -3.90 -10.66 4.36
CA ILE A 116 -2.94 -10.83 3.26
C ILE A 116 -2.84 -9.53 2.47
N CYS A 117 -1.62 -9.00 2.33
CA CYS A 117 -1.35 -7.82 1.51
C CYS A 117 -0.94 -8.24 0.10
N ASN A 118 -1.87 -8.12 -0.85
CA ASN A 118 -1.61 -8.42 -2.27
C ASN A 118 -1.26 -7.15 -3.03
N VAL A 119 0.02 -6.97 -3.36
CA VAL A 119 0.53 -5.81 -4.10
C VAL A 119 1.44 -6.30 -5.21
N THR A 120 1.20 -5.84 -6.44
CA THR A 120 2.01 -6.20 -7.61
C THR A 120 3.29 -5.35 -7.68
N PRO A 121 4.37 -5.87 -8.31
CA PRO A 121 5.60 -5.09 -8.49
C PRO A 121 5.39 -3.82 -9.35
N ASN A 122 6.25 -2.82 -9.14
CA ASN A 122 6.23 -1.46 -9.76
C ASN A 122 5.07 -0.56 -9.31
N LEU A 123 5.08 -0.14 -8.04
CA LEU A 123 4.08 0.76 -7.43
C LEU A 123 3.75 1.98 -8.30
N LYS A 124 2.61 1.91 -8.98
CA LYS A 124 1.70 3.03 -9.18
C LYS A 124 0.43 2.72 -8.39
N MET A 125 0.46 2.92 -7.08
CA MET A 125 -0.76 2.82 -6.25
C MET A 125 -1.51 4.16 -6.27
N ASN A 126 -1.96 4.56 -7.46
CA ASN A 126 -2.85 5.70 -7.61
C ASN A 126 -4.23 5.17 -7.99
N LEU A 127 -5.15 5.08 -7.02
CA LEU A 127 -6.51 4.56 -7.22
C LEU A 127 -7.28 5.33 -8.32
N GLY A 128 -6.86 6.56 -8.63
CA GLY A 128 -7.43 7.38 -9.71
C GLY A 128 -7.07 6.96 -11.14
N GLN A 129 -6.26 5.90 -11.35
CA GLN A 129 -6.00 5.36 -12.70
C GLN A 129 -6.86 4.16 -13.08
N TYR A 130 -7.68 3.63 -12.16
CA TYR A 130 -8.54 2.46 -12.42
C TYR A 130 -10.03 2.79 -12.49
N CYS A 131 -10.39 4.06 -12.26
CA CYS A 131 -11.72 4.61 -12.51
C CYS A 131 -11.55 5.76 -13.53
N ASN A 132 -11.64 5.44 -14.81
CA ASN A 132 -11.91 6.36 -15.92
C ASN A 132 -12.70 5.59 -16.97
#